data_AF-A0A914D0X5-F1
#
_entry.id   AF-A0A914D0X5-F1
#
_cell.length_a   1.000
_cell.length_b   1.000
_cell.length_c   1.000
_cell.angle_alpha   90.00
_cell.angle_beta   90.00
_cell.angle_gamma   90.00
#
_symmetry.space_group_name_H-M   'P 1'
#
loop_
_entity.id
_entity.type
_entity.pdbx_description
1 polymer ?
#
loop_
_entity_poly.entity_id
_entity_poly.type
_entity_poly.pdbx_seq_one_letter_code
_entity_poly.pdbx_strand_id
1 'polypeptide(L)'
;MELFKNLENHLTVQLLFMFIFTSIFTPIEATCPTEIDSVIQAPNKEIFLFKDDDIWRILNGKTNGPKKIHEVFPDGPNSVAAAVTENGLSVLIEEKTLYGYNQDEGTGAFT
;
A
#
# COMPACT_ATOMS: atom_id res chain seq x y z
N MET A 1 42.96 -3.15 -36.51
CA MET A 1 42.36 -2.14 -35.63
C MET A 1 40.85 -2.07 -35.88
N GLU A 2 40.15 -3.20 -35.73
CA GLU A 2 38.70 -3.31 -35.96
C GLU A 2 37.93 -3.77 -34.71
N LEU A 3 38.64 -4.18 -33.65
CA LEU A 3 38.05 -4.59 -32.37
C LEU A 3 37.53 -3.42 -31.53
N PHE A 4 38.04 -2.19 -31.73
CA PHE A 4 37.64 -1.02 -30.93
C PHE A 4 36.34 -0.36 -31.42
N LYS A 5 36.02 -0.40 -32.73
CA LYS A 5 34.77 0.15 -33.27
C LYS A 5 33.53 -0.65 -32.87
N ASN A 6 33.69 -1.94 -32.59
CA ASN A 6 32.57 -2.81 -32.20
C ASN A 6 32.22 -2.69 -30.70
N LEU A 7 33.19 -2.28 -29.87
CA LEU A 7 32.96 -2.07 -28.43
C LEU A 7 32.24 -0.73 -28.17
N GLU A 8 32.54 0.31 -28.96
CA GLU A 8 31.86 1.62 -28.88
C GLU A 8 30.39 1.56 -29.31
N ASN A 9 30.05 0.75 -30.33
CA ASN A 9 28.66 0.52 -30.76
C ASN A 9 27.86 -0.31 -29.75
N HIS A 10 28.49 -1.27 -29.07
CA HIS A 10 27.79 -2.09 -28.09
C HIS A 10 27.49 -1.31 -26.79
N LEU A 11 28.40 -0.44 -26.37
CA LEU A 11 28.21 0.46 -25.22
C LEU A 11 27.12 1.50 -25.48
N THR A 12 27.06 2.09 -26.68
CA THR A 12 26.01 3.06 -27.04
C THR A 12 24.64 2.41 -27.15
N VAL A 13 24.51 1.20 -27.71
CA VAL A 13 23.23 0.47 -27.76
C VAL A 13 22.76 0.02 -26.37
N GLN A 14 23.68 -0.39 -25.49
CA GLN A 14 23.37 -0.79 -24.11
C GLN A 14 22.96 0.42 -23.25
N LEU A 15 23.61 1.58 -23.43
CA LEU A 15 23.21 2.84 -22.80
C LEU A 15 21.86 3.34 -23.35
N LEU A 16 21.63 3.28 -24.67
CA LEU A 16 20.32 3.61 -25.25
C LEU A 16 19.22 2.70 -24.72
N PHE A 17 19.44 1.39 -24.59
CA PHE A 17 18.48 0.49 -23.96
C PHE A 17 18.20 0.87 -22.50
N MET A 18 19.22 1.28 -21.76
CA MET A 18 19.07 1.74 -20.38
C MET A 18 18.30 3.07 -20.27
N PHE A 19 18.52 4.01 -21.20
CA PHE A 19 17.81 5.30 -21.26
C PHE A 19 16.38 5.21 -21.81
N ILE A 20 16.12 4.33 -22.78
CA ILE A 20 14.77 4.13 -23.33
C ILE A 20 13.89 3.41 -22.29
N PHE A 21 14.44 2.50 -21.48
CA PHE A 21 13.70 1.85 -20.39
C PHE A 21 13.38 2.80 -19.23
N THR A 22 14.21 3.81 -18.97
CA THR A 22 13.94 4.83 -17.94
C THR A 22 12.93 5.91 -18.34
N SER A 23 12.51 5.97 -19.61
CA SER A 23 11.66 7.08 -20.12
C SER A 23 10.21 6.71 -20.49
N ILE A 24 9.78 5.46 -20.28
CA ILE A 24 8.36 5.06 -20.45
C ILE A 24 7.76 4.33 -19.25
N PHE A 25 8.51 4.13 -18.17
CA PHE A 25 7.90 3.92 -16.87
C PHE A 25 7.72 5.28 -16.21
N THR A 26 6.71 6.03 -16.63
CA THR A 26 6.07 6.91 -15.66
C THR A 26 5.64 5.98 -14.53
N PRO A 27 6.18 6.07 -13.30
CA PRO A 27 5.48 5.46 -12.20
C PRO A 27 4.15 6.22 -12.19
N ILE A 28 3.10 5.58 -12.69
CA ILE A 28 1.78 5.84 -12.14
C ILE A 28 2.04 5.60 -10.67
N GLU A 29 2.14 6.67 -9.89
CA GLU A 29 2.45 6.58 -8.46
C GLU A 29 1.34 5.75 -7.83
N ALA A 30 1.53 4.44 -7.86
CA ALA A 30 0.85 3.53 -7.00
C ALA A 30 1.48 3.85 -5.66
N THR A 31 0.82 4.74 -4.93
CA THR A 31 1.04 5.08 -3.53
C THR A 31 0.75 3.84 -2.68
N CYS A 32 1.39 2.72 -2.99
CA CYS A 32 1.32 1.48 -2.27
C CYS A 32 2.60 1.39 -1.45
N PRO A 33 2.51 1.22 -0.14
CA PRO A 33 3.68 1.20 0.70
C PRO A 33 4.55 -0.02 0.35
N THR A 34 5.87 0.16 0.40
CA THR A 34 6.84 -0.92 0.13
C THR A 34 6.96 -1.91 1.29
N GLU A 35 6.57 -1.49 2.48
CA GLU A 35 6.51 -2.27 3.70
C GLU A 35 5.23 -1.94 4.46
N ILE A 36 4.71 -2.90 5.20
CA ILE A 36 3.48 -2.74 5.99
C ILE A 36 3.72 -3.31 7.39
N ASP A 37 3.07 -2.74 8.38
CA ASP A 37 3.12 -3.24 9.75
C ASP A 37 2.01 -4.29 9.95
N SER A 38 0.83 -4.04 9.38
CA SER A 38 -0.29 -4.98 9.42
C SER A 38 -1.29 -4.80 8.26
N VAL A 39 -2.21 -5.76 8.15
CA VAL A 39 -3.27 -5.78 7.14
C VAL A 39 -4.55 -6.35 7.75
N ILE A 40 -5.69 -5.82 7.33
CA ILE A 40 -7.01 -6.37 7.66
C ILE A 40 -7.89 -6.44 6.41
N GLN A 41 -8.68 -7.50 6.31
CA GLN A 41 -9.83 -7.51 5.42
C GLN A 41 -11.08 -7.16 6.24
N ALA A 42 -11.73 -6.06 5.90
CA ALA A 42 -12.97 -5.61 6.53
C ALA A 42 -14.16 -6.52 6.15
N PRO A 43 -15.28 -6.46 6.89
CA PRO A 43 -16.49 -7.24 6.58
C PRO A 43 -16.99 -7.08 5.15
N ASN A 44 -16.91 -5.86 4.59
CA ASN A 44 -17.25 -5.56 3.19
C ASN A 44 -16.22 -6.05 2.15
N LYS A 45 -15.24 -6.86 2.56
CA LYS A 45 -14.14 -7.45 1.77
C LYS A 45 -13.05 -6.47 1.32
N GLU A 46 -13.13 -5.22 1.74
CA GLU A 46 -12.07 -4.25 1.47
C GLU A 46 -10.84 -4.58 2.29
N ILE A 47 -9.67 -4.37 1.69
CA ILE A 47 -8.40 -4.64 2.35
C ILE A 47 -7.79 -3.31 2.74
N PHE A 48 -7.41 -3.19 4.00
CA PHE A 48 -6.69 -2.04 4.52
C PHE A 48 -5.28 -2.45 4.93
N LEU A 49 -4.30 -1.68 4.48
CA LEU A 49 -2.89 -1.82 4.84
C LEU A 49 -2.53 -0.71 5.83
N PHE A 50 -1.78 -1.04 6.87
CA PHE A 50 -1.32 -0.09 7.87
C PHE A 50 0.20 0.02 7.84
N LYS A 51 0.71 1.25 7.92
CA LYS A 51 2.13 1.54 8.12
C LYS A 51 2.26 2.82 8.93
N ASP A 52 2.95 2.76 10.06
CA ASP A 52 3.08 3.86 11.01
C ASP A 52 1.68 4.42 11.38
N ASP A 53 1.42 5.69 11.09
CA ASP A 53 0.12 6.35 11.32
C ASP A 53 -0.77 6.47 10.07
N ASP A 54 -0.36 5.82 8.98
CA ASP A 54 -1.01 5.87 7.68
C ASP A 54 -1.76 4.57 7.34
N ILE A 55 -2.83 4.73 6.56
CA ILE A 55 -3.67 3.64 6.06
C ILE A 55 -3.90 3.76 4.56
N TRP A 56 -3.84 2.62 3.88
CA TRP A 56 -4.18 2.47 2.46
C TRP A 56 -5.33 1.51 2.30
N ARG A 57 -6.23 1.82 1.36
CA ARG A 57 -7.35 0.96 0.98
C ARG A 57 -7.09 0.35 -0.37
N ILE A 58 -7.16 -0.98 -0.46
CA ILE A 58 -7.12 -1.70 -1.73
C ILE A 58 -8.55 -2.03 -2.15
N LEU A 59 -8.93 -1.53 -3.33
CA LEU A 59 -10.20 -1.82 -3.97
C LEU A 59 -9.96 -2.18 -5.44
N ASN A 60 -10.43 -3.37 -5.86
CA ASN A 60 -10.29 -3.86 -7.24
C ASN A 60 -8.84 -3.82 -7.75
N GLY A 61 -7.87 -4.15 -6.90
CA GLY A 61 -6.45 -4.16 -7.25
C GLY A 61 -5.81 -2.77 -7.36
N LYS A 62 -6.54 -1.70 -7.04
CA LYS A 62 -6.02 -0.34 -6.95
C LYS A 62 -5.85 0.07 -5.50
N THR A 63 -4.72 0.68 -5.19
CA THR A 63 -4.42 1.25 -3.88
C THR A 63 -4.84 2.72 -3.85
N ASN A 64 -5.60 3.11 -2.83
CA ASN A 64 -5.98 4.48 -2.53
C ASN A 64 -5.40 4.88 -1.17
N GLY A 65 -4.76 6.04 -1.07
CA GLY A 65 -4.13 6.53 0.16
C GLY A 65 -2.79 7.25 -0.11
N PRO A 66 -2.01 7.54 0.95
CA PRO A 66 -2.33 7.30 2.35
C PRO A 66 -3.43 8.23 2.87
N LYS A 67 -4.11 7.79 3.92
CA LYS A 67 -4.88 8.63 4.85
C LYS A 67 -4.36 8.39 6.26
N LYS A 68 -4.74 9.23 7.23
CA LYS A 68 -4.49 8.89 8.63
C LYS A 68 -5.46 7.82 9.13
N ILE A 69 -4.97 6.95 10.02
CA ILE A 69 -5.77 5.87 10.61
C ILE A 69 -7.07 6.42 11.21
N HIS A 70 -6.99 7.54 11.94
CA HIS A 70 -8.14 8.17 12.59
C HIS A 70 -9.22 8.71 11.63
N GLU A 71 -8.89 8.90 10.34
CA GLU A 71 -9.89 9.29 9.32
C GLU A 71 -10.78 8.12 8.89
N VAL A 72 -10.33 6.88 9.11
CA VAL A 72 -11.05 5.65 8.74
C VAL A 72 -11.58 4.94 9.98
N PHE A 73 -10.81 4.92 11.05
CA PHE A 73 -11.12 4.33 12.35
C PHE A 73 -11.19 5.45 13.41
N PRO A 74 -12.36 6.08 13.59
CA PRO A 74 -12.49 7.19 14.53
C PRO A 74 -12.15 6.76 15.96
N ASP A 75 -11.50 7.65 16.72
CA ASP A 75 -10.99 7.38 18.07
C ASP A 75 -10.06 6.15 18.18
N GLY A 76 -9.48 5.76 17.05
CA GLY A 76 -8.60 4.60 16.93
C GLY A 76 -7.15 4.84 17.32
N PRO A 77 -6.33 3.79 17.13
CA PRO A 77 -4.92 3.86 17.50
C PRO A 77 -4.12 4.79 16.57
N ASN A 78 -2.92 5.17 17.02
CA ASN A 78 -1.97 5.92 16.19
C ASN A 78 -1.14 4.98 15.30
N SER A 79 -1.02 3.70 15.65
CA SER A 79 -0.42 2.67 14.81
C SER A 79 -1.07 1.30 15.04
N VAL A 80 -0.95 0.38 14.07
CA VAL A 80 -1.59 -0.94 14.16
C VAL A 80 -0.55 -2.04 14.00
N ALA A 81 -0.20 -2.67 15.11
CA ALA A 81 0.76 -3.78 15.15
C ALA A 81 0.15 -5.08 14.63
N ALA A 82 -1.15 -5.27 14.82
CA ALA A 82 -1.89 -6.41 14.29
C ALA A 82 -3.37 -6.06 14.15
N ALA A 83 -4.05 -6.74 13.23
CA ALA A 83 -5.46 -6.50 12.94
C ALA A 83 -6.15 -7.80 12.54
N VAL A 84 -7.41 -7.96 12.93
CA VAL A 84 -8.21 -9.15 12.62
C VAL A 84 -9.67 -8.80 12.46
N THR A 85 -10.36 -9.41 11.50
CA THR A 85 -11.82 -9.36 11.40
C THR A 85 -12.38 -10.75 11.64
N GLU A 86 -13.31 -10.86 12.58
CA GLU A 86 -14.02 -12.11 12.86
C GLU A 86 -15.50 -11.82 13.15
N ASN A 87 -16.41 -12.58 12.53
CA ASN A 87 -17.86 -12.46 12.73
C ASN A 87 -18.42 -11.02 12.61
N GLY A 88 -17.84 -10.21 11.71
CA GLY A 88 -18.27 -8.83 11.47
C GLY A 88 -17.64 -7.78 12.38
N LEU A 89 -16.88 -8.19 13.40
CA LEU A 89 -16.11 -7.29 14.27
C LEU A 89 -14.67 -7.19 13.76
N SER A 90 -14.22 -5.97 13.48
CA SER A 90 -12.81 -5.68 13.21
C SER A 90 -12.11 -5.22 14.49
N VAL A 91 -10.97 -5.83 14.80
CA VAL A 91 -10.16 -5.48 15.98
C VAL A 91 -8.78 -5.02 15.51
N LEU A 92 -8.39 -3.82 15.94
CA LEU A 92 -7.05 -3.26 15.75
C LEU A 92 -6.28 -3.32 17.07
N ILE A 93 -4.99 -3.62 16.99
CA ILE A 93 -4.11 -3.85 18.14
C ILE A 93 -2.96 -2.85 18.09
N GLU A 94 -2.87 -2.00 19.12
CA GLU A 94 -1.76 -1.08 19.36
C GLU A 94 -1.12 -1.47 20.69
N GLU A 95 0.07 -2.07 20.64
CA GLU A 95 0.77 -2.66 21.79
C GLU A 95 -0.10 -3.64 22.60
N LYS A 96 -0.78 -3.15 23.65
CA LYS A 96 -1.64 -3.91 24.58
C LYS A 96 -3.09 -3.41 24.59
N THR A 97 -3.41 -2.44 23.73
CA THR A 97 -4.74 -1.85 23.62
C THR A 97 -5.45 -2.45 22.41
N LEU A 98 -6.71 -2.81 22.62
CA LEU A 98 -7.59 -3.37 21.59
C LEU A 98 -8.68 -2.34 21.25
N TYR A 99 -8.87 -2.09 19.96
CA TYR A 99 -9.91 -1.20 19.45
C TYR A 99 -10.85 -2.04 18.58
N GLY A 100 -12.11 -2.15 18.97
CA GLY A 100 -13.12 -2.92 18.25
C GLY A 100 -14.05 -2.02 17.46
N TYR A 101 -14.32 -2.41 16.22
CA TYR A 101 -15.17 -1.67 15.29
C TYR A 101 -16.20 -2.57 14.63
N ASN A 102 -17.42 -2.07 14.54
CA ASN A 102 -18.41 -2.60 13.60
C ASN A 102 -18.33 -1.81 12.30
N GLN A 103 -18.73 -2.44 11.21
CA GLN A 103 -18.85 -1.74 9.93
C GLN A 103 -20.33 -1.53 9.60
N ASP A 104 -20.71 -0.28 9.35
CA ASP A 104 -22.05 0.05 8.90
C ASP A 104 -22.28 -0.51 7.48
N GLU A 105 -23.31 -1.33 7.32
CA GLU A 105 -23.58 -2.05 6.07
C GLU A 105 -23.96 -1.13 4.89
N GLY A 106 -24.49 0.07 5.19
CA GLY A 106 -24.94 1.01 4.16
C GLY A 106 -23.83 1.92 3.64
N THR A 107 -22.96 2.38 4.54
CA THR A 107 -21.92 3.38 4.26
C THR A 107 -20.51 2.79 4.19
N GLY A 108 -20.29 1.61 4.78
CA GLY A 108 -18.98 0.99 4.94
C GLY A 108 -18.09 1.68 5.99
N ALA A 109 -18.63 2.63 6.76
CA ALA A 109 -17.90 3.35 7.80
C ALA A 109 -17.72 2.46 9.04
N PHE A 110 -16.59 2.64 9.73
CA PHE A 110 -16.31 1.97 11.00
C PHE A 110 -16.85 2.80 12.17
N THR A 111 -17.47 2.12 13.14
CA THR A 111 -18.08 2.71 14.35
C THR A 111 -17.85 1.87 15.60
#